data_AF-A0A363U9G0-F1
#
_entry.id   AF-A0A363U9G0-F1
#
_cell.length_a   1.000
_cell.length_b   1.000
_cell.length_c   1.000
_cell.angle_alpha   90.00
_cell.angle_beta   90.00
_cell.angle_gamma   90.00
#
_symmetry.space_group_name_H-M   'P 1'
#
loop_
_entity.id
_entity.type
_entity.pdbx_description
1 polymer ?
#
loop_
_entity_poly.entity_id
_entity_poly.type
_entity_poly.pdbx_seq_one_letter_code
_entity_poly.pdbx_strand_id
1 'polypeptide(L)' 'MADQPNFDIQEAHTYFSTDCFNKTWDTMDKDGGRSTEEDMEMLHTAIASLWHWSQRQDVTDENLSVGYWQVSRV' A
#
# COMPACT_ATOMS: atom_id res chain seq x y z
N MET A 1 -17.91 14.37 -16.26
CA MET A 1 -16.44 14.26 -16.19
C MET A 1 -16.07 14.83 -14.83
N ALA A 2 -15.41 14.06 -13.96
CA ALA A 2 -15.03 14.57 -12.66
C ALA A 2 -14.05 15.74 -12.84
N ASP A 3 -14.21 16.80 -12.06
CA ASP A 3 -13.25 17.90 -12.00
C ASP A 3 -11.86 17.32 -11.69
N GLN A 4 -10.84 17.83 -12.39
CA GLN A 4 -9.48 17.39 -12.11
C GLN A 4 -9.11 17.80 -10.68
N PRO A 5 -8.47 16.90 -9.91
CA PRO A 5 -8.01 17.22 -8.56
C PRO A 5 -7.02 18.40 -8.60
N ASN A 6 -7.03 19.22 -7.55
CA ASN A 6 -6.14 20.37 -7.38
C ASN A 6 -4.73 19.98 -6.88
N PHE A 7 -4.35 18.71 -7.00
CA PHE A 7 -3.09 18.14 -6.58
C PHE A 7 -2.56 17.18 -7.64
N ASP A 8 -1.25 16.90 -7.58
CA ASP A 8 -0.61 15.95 -8.50
C ASP A 8 -0.99 14.51 -8.13
N ILE A 9 -1.64 13.82 -9.06
CA ILE A 9 -2.09 12.43 -8.89
C ILE A 9 -0.89 11.48 -8.75
N GLN A 10 0.21 11.69 -9.47
CA GLN A 10 1.41 10.85 -9.35
C GLN A 10 2.10 11.04 -8.01
N GLU A 11 2.14 12.27 -7.49
CA GLU A 11 2.66 12.54 -6.16
C GLU A 11 1.80 11.84 -5.09
N ALA A 12 0.48 11.87 -5.25
CA ALA A 12 -0.43 11.14 -4.37
C ALA A 12 -0.17 9.61 -4.42
N HIS A 13 -0.04 9.01 -5.60
CA HIS A 13 0.30 7.58 -5.70
C HIS A 13 1.66 7.25 -5.07
N THR A 14 2.66 8.13 -5.22
CA THR A 14 3.98 7.96 -4.61
C THR A 14 3.90 7.98 -3.08
N TYR A 15 3.17 8.95 -2.52
CA TYR A 15 2.95 9.05 -1.08
C TYR A 15 2.22 7.82 -0.53
N PHE A 16 1.04 7.50 -1.07
CA PHE A 16 0.20 6.43 -0.52
C PHE A 16 0.78 5.04 -0.75
N SER A 17 1.48 4.79 -1.87
CA SER A 17 2.16 3.50 -2.08
C SER A 17 3.16 3.19 -0.97
N THR A 18 3.97 4.19 -0.58
CA THR A 18 5.00 4.05 0.45
C THR A 18 4.42 4.05 1.86
N ASP A 19 3.50 4.98 2.16
CA ASP A 19 2.87 5.10 3.48
C ASP A 19 2.07 3.84 3.83
N CYS A 20 1.24 3.34 2.90
CA CYS A 20 0.49 2.11 3.13
C CYS A 20 1.42 0.89 3.25
N PHE A 21 2.49 0.80 2.45
CA PHE A 21 3.46 -0.30 2.53
C PHE A 21 4.08 -0.41 3.92
N ASN A 22 4.54 0.73 4.45
CA ASN A 22 5.17 0.81 5.77
C ASN A 22 4.18 0.50 6.89
N LYS A 23 2.94 1.01 6.81
CA LYS A 23 1.88 0.68 7.79
C LYS A 23 1.56 -0.81 7.83
N THR A 24 1.55 -1.48 6.69
CA THR A 24 1.40 -2.93 6.63
C THR A 24 2.53 -3.61 7.40
N TRP A 25 3.79 -3.20 7.20
CA TRP A 25 4.94 -3.74 7.94
C TRP A 25 4.88 -3.49 9.44
N ASP A 26 4.57 -2.25 9.86
CA ASP A 26 4.41 -1.89 11.27
C ASP A 26 3.36 -2.78 11.96
N THR A 27 2.32 -3.17 11.20
CA THR A 27 1.27 -4.06 11.68
C THR A 27 1.71 -5.53 11.63
N MET A 28 2.50 -5.96 10.65
CA MET A 28 3.09 -7.31 10.60
C MET A 28 4.07 -7.57 11.75
N ASP A 29 4.84 -6.57 12.16
CA ASP A 29 5.88 -6.67 13.19
C ASP A 29 5.36 -6.49 14.63
N LYS A 30 4.03 -6.41 14.82
CA LYS A 30 3.43 -6.26 16.15
C LYS A 30 3.58 -7.53 17.00
N ASP A 31 4.31 -7.40 18.11
CA ASP A 31 4.40 -8.43 19.14
C ASP A 31 3.09 -8.55 19.95
N GLY A 32 2.75 -9.77 20.38
CA GLY A 32 1.64 -10.01 21.32
C GLY A 32 0.29 -10.37 20.69
N GLY A 33 0.23 -10.52 19.37
CA GLY A 33 -0.97 -10.87 18.61
C GLY A 33 -1.78 -9.63 18.22
N ARG A 34 -2.43 -9.70 17.04
CA ARG A 34 -3.23 -8.61 16.47
C ARG A 34 -4.71 -8.79 16.78
N SER A 35 -5.43 -7.69 16.93
CA SER A 35 -6.89 -7.71 16.93
C SER A 35 -7.43 -7.96 15.51
N THR A 36 -8.70 -8.33 15.40
CA THR A 36 -9.36 -8.50 14.09
C THR A 36 -9.36 -7.21 13.28
N GLU A 37 -9.52 -6.05 13.95
CA GLU A 37 -9.47 -4.74 13.30
C GLU A 37 -8.08 -4.45 12.73
N GLU A 38 -7.02 -4.82 13.46
CA GLU A 38 -5.63 -4.66 13.02
C GLU A 38 -5.29 -5.60 11.86
N ASP A 39 -5.79 -6.84 11.87
CA ASP A 39 -5.67 -7.76 10.72
C ASP A 39 -6.35 -7.16 9.47
N MET A 40 -7.54 -6.57 9.62
CA MET A 40 -8.24 -5.92 8.52
C MET A 40 -7.51 -4.67 8.02
N GLU A 41 -6.95 -3.87 8.92
CA GLU A 41 -6.14 -2.70 8.55
C GLU A 41 -4.86 -3.11 7.80
N MET A 42 -4.19 -4.18 8.24
CA MET A 42 -3.05 -4.76 7.54
C MET A 42 -3.42 -5.19 6.11
N LEU A 43 -4.56 -5.86 5.95
CA LEU A 43 -5.08 -6.27 4.63
C LEU A 43 -5.36 -5.07 3.72
N HIS A 44 -6.08 -4.06 4.22
CA HIS A 44 -6.42 -2.88 3.44
C HIS A 44 -5.18 -2.08 3.03
N THR A 45 -4.22 -1.90 3.93
CA THR A 45 -2.99 -1.16 3.65
C THR A 45 -2.12 -1.89 2.63
N ALA A 46 -2.03 -3.22 2.70
CA ALA A 46 -1.25 -4.01 1.74
C ALA A 46 -1.81 -3.89 0.32
N ILE A 47 -3.12 -4.08 0.17
CA ILE A 47 -3.79 -4.01 -1.13
C ILE A 47 -3.77 -2.56 -1.67
N ALA A 48 -3.99 -1.57 -0.82
CA ALA A 48 -3.92 -0.16 -1.20
C ALA A 48 -2.51 0.21 -1.69
N SER A 49 -1.47 -0.22 -0.96
CA SER A 49 -0.07 0.00 -1.35
C SER A 49 0.20 -0.55 -2.76
N LEU A 50 -0.12 -1.83 -2.99
CA LEU A 50 0.07 -2.49 -4.28
C LEU A 50 -0.70 -1.78 -5.39
N TRP A 51 -1.95 -1.39 -5.13
CA TRP A 51 -2.73 -0.64 -6.10
C TRP A 51 -2.05 0.69 -6.44
N HIS A 52 -1.66 1.51 -5.46
CA HIS A 52 -0.97 2.78 -5.71
C HIS A 52 0.35 2.58 -6.45
N TRP A 53 1.14 1.55 -6.12
CA TRP A 53 2.35 1.19 -6.89
C TRP A 53 2.03 0.94 -8.36
N SER A 54 0.97 0.19 -8.67
CA SER A 54 0.57 -0.10 -10.06
C SER A 54 0.11 1.13 -10.87
N GLN A 55 -0.25 2.23 -10.20
CA GLN A 55 -0.66 3.48 -10.87
C GLN A 55 0.52 4.44 -11.11
N ARG A 56 1.70 4.15 -10.56
CA ARG A 56 2.88 5.01 -10.72
C ARG A 56 3.51 4.86 -12.10
N GLN A 57 3.94 5.98 -12.69
CA GLN A 57 4.63 5.98 -13.99
C GLN A 57 6.05 5.41 -13.92
N ASP A 58 6.67 5.45 -12.74
CA ASP A 58 8.02 4.95 -12.48
C ASP A 58 8.04 3.53 -11.90
N VAL A 59 6.90 2.82 -11.90
CA VAL A 59 6.82 1.47 -11.36
C VAL A 59 7.64 0.49 -12.19
N THR A 60 8.36 -0.40 -11.50
CA THR A 60 9.08 -1.52 -12.11
C THR A 60 8.43 -2.86 -11.74
N ASP A 61 8.72 -3.89 -12.52
CA ASP A 61 8.30 -5.26 -12.21
C ASP A 61 8.82 -5.73 -10.84
N GLU A 62 9.99 -5.25 -10.42
CA GLU A 62 10.55 -5.52 -9.10
C GLU A 62 9.69 -4.92 -7.98
N ASN A 63 9.25 -3.66 -8.12
CA ASN A 63 8.36 -3.03 -7.14
C ASN A 63 7.05 -3.80 -7.00
N LEU A 64 6.47 -4.23 -8.13
CA LEU A 64 5.25 -5.03 -8.13
C LEU A 64 5.48 -6.40 -7.48
N SER A 65 6.60 -7.06 -7.77
CA SER A 65 6.98 -8.34 -7.16
C SER A 65 7.03 -8.25 -5.63
N VAL A 66 7.63 -7.19 -5.09
CA VAL A 66 7.67 -6.95 -3.64
C VAL A 66 6.26 -6.71 -3.08
N GLY A 67 5.42 -5.94 -3.77
CA GLY A 67 4.03 -5.72 -3.35
C GLY A 67 3.20 -7.01 -3.34
N TYR A 68 3.32 -7.86 -4.37
CA TYR A 68 2.67 -9.18 -4.41
C TYR A 68 3.13 -10.08 -3.27
N TRP A 69 4.43 -10.05 -2.96
CA TRP A 69 4.99 -10.82 -1.86
C TRP A 69 4.41 -10.40 -0.50
N GLN A 70 4.18 -9.10 -0.29
CA GLN A 70 3.60 -8.58 0.95
C GLN A 70 2.13 -8.99 1.06
N VAL A 71 1.33 -8.75 0.01
CA VAL A 71 -0.09 -9.14 -0.03
C VAL A 71 -0.28 -10.65 0.19
N SER A 72 0.66 -11.51 -0.23
CA SER A 72 0.54 -12.96 -0.02
C SER A 72 0.83 -13.43 1.43
N ARG A 73 1.28 -12.52 2.31
CA ARG A 73 1.71 -12.83 3.70
C ARG A 73 0.93 -12.10 4.77
N VAL A 74 0.07 -11.21 4.32
CA VAL A 74 -0.90 -10.47 5.10
C VAL A 74 -2.10 -11.36 5.36
#